data_AF-A0A4Q2YPL2-F1
#
_entry.id   AF-A0A4Q2YPL2-F1
#
_cell.length_a   1.000
_cell.length_b   1.000
_cell.length_c   1.000
_cell.angle_alpha   90.00
_cell.angle_beta   90.00
_cell.angle_gamma   90.00
#
_symmetry.space_group_name_H-M   'P 1'
#
loop_
_entity.id
_entity.type
_entity.pdbx_description
1 polymer ?
#
loop_
_entity_poly.entity_id
_entity_poly.type
_entity_poly.pdbx_seq_one_letter_code
_entity_poly.pdbx_strand_id
1 'polypeptide(L)' 'MVDRRQFLVLTASSLLASCGKKSAGNELRIGMDLTNPPFEMQDKSGNPDGVGVKMAEALVAHLGRPLKIVPLEFSGLI' A
#
# COMPACT_ATOMS: atom_id res chain seq x y z
N MET A 1 -19.40 -15.98 41.51
CA MET A 1 -19.97 -14.64 41.76
C MET A 1 -18.91 -13.64 41.35
N VAL A 2 -18.99 -13.10 40.12
CA VAL A 2 -17.96 -12.18 39.60
C VAL A 2 -18.18 -10.82 40.23
N ASP A 3 -17.14 -10.26 40.85
CA ASP A 3 -17.24 -9.01 41.58
C ASP A 3 -17.49 -7.83 40.63
N ARG A 4 -18.33 -6.86 41.04
CA ARG A 4 -18.71 -5.70 40.18
C ARG A 4 -17.49 -4.89 39.74
N ARG A 5 -16.42 -4.90 40.55
CA ARG A 5 -15.11 -4.32 40.23
C ARG A 5 -14.33 -5.15 39.20
N GLN A 6 -14.37 -6.47 39.29
CA GLN A 6 -13.74 -7.36 38.31
C GLN A 6 -14.42 -7.23 36.94
N PHE A 7 -15.75 -7.12 36.90
CA PHE A 7 -16.51 -6.93 35.66
C PHE A 7 -16.14 -5.60 34.95
N LEU A 8 -15.93 -4.54 35.71
CA LEU A 8 -15.58 -3.21 35.20
C LEU A 8 -14.14 -3.17 34.64
N VAL A 9 -13.20 -3.86 35.29
CA VAL A 9 -11.82 -4.01 34.82
C VAL A 9 -11.73 -4.87 33.55
N LEU A 10 -12.49 -5.96 33.49
CA LEU A 10 -12.55 -6.83 32.30
C LEU A 10 -13.13 -6.11 31.08
N THR A 11 -14.13 -5.25 31.27
CA THR A 11 -14.76 -4.49 30.19
C THR A 11 -13.90 -3.31 29.71
N ALA A 12 -13.14 -2.68 30.61
CA ALA A 12 -12.19 -1.63 30.24
C ALA A 12 -10.98 -2.18 29.47
N SER A 13 -10.56 -3.42 29.77
CA SER A 13 -9.40 -4.06 29.12
C SER A 13 -9.69 -4.50 27.69
N SER A 14 -10.94 -4.85 27.36
CA SER A 14 -11.33 -5.25 26.00
C SER A 14 -11.42 -4.08 25.01
N LEU A 15 -11.65 -2.87 25.50
CA LEU A 15 -11.70 -1.65 24.66
C LEU A 15 -10.32 -1.25 24.11
N LEU A 16 -9.24 -1.58 24.81
CA LEU A 16 -7.86 -1.26 24.39
C LEU A 16 -7.30 -2.23 23.35
N ALA A 17 -7.87 -3.44 23.20
CA ALA A 17 -7.44 -4.44 22.24
C ALA A 17 -7.93 -4.18 20.79
N SER A 18 -8.86 -3.23 20.61
CA SER A 18 -9.42 -2.90 19.28
C SER A 18 -8.51 -1.99 18.45
N CYS A 19 -7.42 -1.47 19.04
CA CYS A 19 -6.43 -0.68 18.32
C CYS A 19 -5.43 -1.59 17.58
N GLY A 20 -5.94 -2.41 16.66
CA GLY A 20 -5.10 -3.20 15.76
C GLY A 20 -4.29 -2.28 14.85
N LYS A 21 -2.98 -2.52 14.74
CA LYS A 21 -2.13 -1.85 13.73
C LYS A 21 -2.81 -1.98 12.38
N LYS A 22 -3.05 -0.83 11.71
CA LYS A 22 -3.52 -0.77 10.33
C LYS A 22 -2.52 -1.58 9.51
N SER A 23 -2.87 -2.83 9.17
CA SER A 23 -1.99 -3.69 8.39
C SER A 23 -1.64 -2.91 7.13
N ALA A 24 -0.35 -2.68 6.89
CA ALA A 24 0.10 -2.20 5.59
C ALA A 24 -0.50 -3.19 4.59
N GLY A 25 -1.52 -2.75 3.84
CA GLY A 25 -2.26 -3.64 2.95
C GLY A 25 -1.29 -4.36 2.01
N ASN A 26 -1.68 -5.55 1.52
CA ASN A 26 -0.87 -6.34 0.59
C ASN A 26 -0.16 -5.47 -0.45
N GLU A 27 1.05 -5.84 -0.88
CA GLU A 27 1.82 -5.15 -1.93
C GLU A 27 0.91 -4.71 -3.10
N LEU A 28 0.95 -3.43 -3.46
CA LEU A 28 0.20 -2.91 -4.59
C LEU A 28 1.02 -3.14 -5.86
N ARG A 29 0.55 -4.07 -6.70
CA ARG A 29 1.14 -4.39 -7.99
C ARG A 29 0.51 -3.51 -9.06
N ILE A 30 1.32 -2.78 -9.81
CA ILE A 30 0.87 -1.86 -10.87
C ILE A 30 1.57 -2.25 -12.16
N GLY A 31 0.77 -2.62 -13.17
CA GLY A 31 1.25 -2.88 -14.53
C GLY A 31 1.56 -1.57 -15.24
N MET A 32 2.74 -1.45 -15.84
CA MET A 32 3.20 -0.21 -16.50
C MET A 32 3.97 -0.54 -17.77
N ASP A 33 3.77 0.26 -18.81
CA ASP A 33 4.57 0.22 -20.03
C ASP A 33 5.72 1.22 -19.91
N LEU A 34 6.90 0.74 -19.49
CA LEU A 34 8.08 1.56 -19.25
C LEU A 34 8.79 2.02 -20.54
N THR A 35 8.09 2.02 -21.67
CA THR A 35 8.57 2.50 -22.98
C THR A 35 7.82 3.74 -23.47
N ASN A 36 6.96 4.34 -22.64
CA ASN A 36 6.08 5.45 -22.98
C ASN A 36 6.46 6.78 -22.27
N PRO A 37 7.57 7.43 -22.66
CA PRO A 37 7.97 8.71 -22.10
C PRO A 37 6.98 9.83 -22.47
N PRO A 38 6.78 10.84 -21.59
CA PRO A 38 7.41 11.03 -20.28
C PRO A 38 6.62 10.41 -19.11
N PHE A 39 5.64 9.54 -19.42
CA PHE A 39 4.68 9.05 -18.44
C PHE A 39 5.19 7.83 -17.69
N GLU A 40 5.65 6.83 -18.43
CA GLU A 40 6.12 5.56 -17.89
C GLU A 40 7.36 5.17 -18.69
N MET A 41 8.52 5.31 -18.07
CA MET A 41 9.81 5.13 -18.73
C MET A 41 10.84 4.57 -17.76
N GLN A 42 12.04 4.28 -18.26
CA GLN A 42 13.20 4.06 -17.41
C GLN A 42 14.11 5.27 -17.44
N ASP A 43 14.70 5.61 -16.30
CA ASP A 43 15.77 6.58 -16.21
C ASP A 43 17.07 6.03 -16.83
N LYS A 44 18.15 6.83 -16.83
CA LYS A 44 19.45 6.44 -17.37
C LYS A 44 20.09 5.25 -16.64
N SER A 45 19.63 4.93 -15.44
CA SER A 45 20.10 3.83 -14.61
C SER A 45 19.23 2.57 -14.76
N GLY A 46 18.16 2.63 -15.55
CA GLY A 46 17.21 1.54 -15.74
C GLY A 46 16.08 1.48 -14.69
N ASN A 47 15.95 2.49 -13.81
CA ASN A 47 14.88 2.52 -12.82
C ASN A 47 13.58 3.06 -13.45
N PRO A 48 12.40 2.54 -13.06
CA PRO A 48 11.14 3.14 -13.46
C PRO A 48 11.06 4.64 -13.07
N ASP A 49 10.65 5.47 -14.01
CA ASP A 49 10.49 6.91 -13.84
C ASP A 49 9.36 7.45 -14.75
N GLY A 50 8.99 8.72 -14.56
CA GLY A 50 7.94 9.39 -15.32
C GLY A 50 6.69 9.70 -14.48
N VAL A 51 5.77 10.47 -15.06
CA VAL A 51 4.59 10.99 -14.34
C VAL A 51 3.73 9.85 -13.74
N GLY A 52 3.48 8.79 -14.50
CA GLY A 52 2.75 7.60 -14.06
C GLY A 52 3.42 6.91 -12.87
N VAL A 53 4.74 6.75 -12.92
CA VAL A 53 5.53 6.16 -11.84
C VAL A 53 5.44 7.00 -10.57
N LYS A 54 5.56 8.34 -10.67
CA LYS A 54 5.42 9.24 -9.52
C LYS A 54 4.02 9.24 -8.92
N MET A 55 2.98 9.08 -9.73
CA MET A 55 1.63 8.89 -9.23
C MET A 55 1.48 7.56 -8.47
N ALA A 56 2.06 6.48 -8.98
CA ALA A 56 2.09 5.18 -8.29
C ALA A 56 2.82 5.25 -6.94
N GLU A 57 4.00 5.87 -6.90
CA GLU A 57 4.77 6.12 -5.67
C GLU A 57 3.95 6.92 -4.64
N ALA A 58 3.32 8.01 -5.06
CA ALA A 58 2.49 8.84 -4.19
C ALA A 58 1.26 8.07 -3.66
N LEU A 59 0.62 7.27 -4.52
CA LEU A 59 -0.53 6.46 -4.15
C LEU A 59 -0.16 5.42 -3.08
N VAL A 60 0.94 4.69 -3.26
CA VAL A 60 1.33 3.68 -2.27
C VAL A 60 1.75 4.30 -0.93
N ALA A 61 2.40 5.47 -0.96
CA ALA A 61 2.74 6.22 0.23
C ALA A 61 1.48 6.68 0.98
N HIS A 62 0.48 7.18 0.25
CA HIS A 62 -0.81 7.57 0.81
C HIS A 62 -1.57 6.37 1.43
N LEU A 63 -1.50 5.20 0.78
CA LEU A 63 -2.15 3.98 1.25
C LEU A 63 -1.37 3.24 2.35
N GLY A 64 -0.10 3.59 2.58
CA GLY A 64 0.79 2.86 3.49
C GLY A 64 1.04 1.42 3.01
N ARG A 65 1.22 1.21 1.71
CA ARG A 65 1.43 -0.11 1.09
C ARG A 65 2.78 -0.16 0.37
N PRO A 66 3.42 -1.34 0.23
CA PRO A 66 4.56 -1.51 -0.66
C PRO A 66 4.14 -1.37 -2.14
N LEU A 67 5.02 -0.83 -2.99
CA LEU A 67 4.84 -0.78 -4.44
C LEU A 67 5.60 -1.93 -5.13
N LYS A 68 4.95 -2.55 -6.11
CA LYS A 68 5.61 -3.40 -7.10
C LYS A 68 5.20 -3.00 -8.51
N ILE A 69 6.13 -2.40 -9.24
CA ILE A 69 5.96 -2.12 -10.66
C ILE A 69 6.14 -3.43 -11.43
N VAL A 70 5.20 -3.72 -12.33
CA VAL A 70 5.20 -4.90 -13.19
C VAL A 70 5.34 -4.39 -14.63
N PRO A 71 6.54 -4.46 -15.24
CA PRO A 71 6.71 -4.09 -16.63
C PRO A 71 5.84 -4.97 -17.54
N LEU A 72 5.10 -4.35 -18.45
CA LEU A 72 4.24 -5.01 -19.42
C LEU A 72 4.36 -4.29 -20.77
N GLU A 73 4.17 -5.03 -21.86
CA GLU A 73 3.88 -4.41 -23.17
C GLU A 73 2.50 -3.74 -23.12
N PHE A 74 2.29 -2.68 -23.91
CA PHE A 74 0.99 -1.99 -23.96
C PHE A 74 -0.18 -2.94 -24.24
N SER A 75 0.02 -3.96 -25.08
CA SER A 75 -0.98 -4.98 -25.38
C SER A 75 -1.36 -5.87 -24.20
N GLY A 76 -0.54 -5.91 -23.14
CA GLY A 76 -0.83 -6.62 -21.89
C GLY A 76 -1.59 -5.78 -20.86
N LEU A 77 -1.89 -4.51 -21.16
CA LEU A 77 -2.62 -3.61 -20.28
C LEU A 77 -4.15 -3.61 -20.50
N ILE A 78 -4.63 -4.18 -21.61
CA ILE A 78 -6.06 -4.22 -22.02
C ILE A 78 -6.44 -5.59 -22.56
#